data_AF-A0A3A4JJT8-F1
#
_entry.id   AF-A0A3A4JJT8-F1
#
_cell.length_a   1.000
_cell.length_b   1.000
_cell.length_c   1.000
_cell.angle_alpha   90.00
_cell.angle_beta   90.00
_cell.angle_gamma   90.00
#
_symmetry.space_group_name_H-M   'P 1'
#
loop_
_entity.id
_entity.type
_entity.pdbx_description
1 polymer ?
#
loop_
_entity_poly.entity_id
_entity_poly.type
_entity_poly.pdbx_seq_one_letter_code
_entity_poly.pdbx_strand_id
1 'polypeptide(L)'
;MVTARQIAALKYLIFVTRTDIPLTKQILAFLIDRSEELTKDVCLTLVADREGYSGKEIHALALALDEIRSRIHLNELLLAMGCELIFSFHYGDFDPSRSDKIFSTAGQFAGAPEHLVSTDPELAQEGMPMRYTFWLSRGYYSRQATLVIATRETLEQIDLKRPGLYPLQEPALMKIS
;
A
#
# COMPACT_ATOMS: atom_id res chain seq x y z
N MET A 1 -17.02 -12.10 -9.76
CA MET A 1 -15.58 -12.24 -10.05
C MET A 1 -15.12 -10.95 -10.71
N VAL A 2 -14.08 -10.32 -10.18
CA VAL A 2 -13.53 -9.09 -10.77
C VAL A 2 -12.81 -9.45 -12.06
N THR A 3 -13.10 -8.72 -13.14
CA THR A 3 -12.49 -8.96 -14.45
C THR A 3 -11.15 -8.24 -14.60
N ALA A 4 -10.29 -8.75 -15.49
CA ALA A 4 -9.05 -8.06 -15.87
C ALA A 4 -9.28 -6.61 -16.33
N ARG A 5 -10.40 -6.33 -17.00
CA ARG A 5 -10.78 -4.97 -17.42
C ARG A 5 -11.09 -4.05 -16.23
N GLN A 6 -11.77 -4.56 -15.21
CA GLN A 6 -12.04 -3.82 -13.98
C GLN A 6 -10.74 -3.55 -13.22
N ILE A 7 -9.83 -4.53 -13.13
CA ILE A 7 -8.51 -4.35 -12.50
C ILE A 7 -7.68 -3.31 -13.24
N ALA A 8 -7.65 -3.35 -14.58
CA ALA A 8 -6.95 -2.35 -15.39
C ALA A 8 -7.54 -0.95 -15.22
N ALA A 9 -8.87 -0.83 -15.17
CA ALA A 9 -9.54 0.45 -14.92
C ALA A 9 -9.21 0.99 -13.52
N LEU A 10 -9.18 0.14 -12.49
CA LEU A 10 -8.78 0.51 -11.13
C LEU A 10 -7.34 1.07 -11.10
N LYS A 11 -6.39 0.35 -11.72
CA LYS A 11 -5.00 0.81 -11.81
C LYS A 11 -4.88 2.11 -12.58
N TYR A 12 -5.63 2.28 -13.68
CA TYR A 12 -5.67 3.53 -14.43
C TYR A 12 -6.11 4.70 -13.54
N LEU A 13 -7.20 4.54 -12.78
CA LEU A 13 -7.68 5.57 -11.85
C LEU A 13 -6.61 5.93 -10.81
N ILE A 14 -5.95 4.93 -10.22
CA ILE A 14 -4.82 5.16 -9.30
C ILE A 14 -3.70 5.94 -10.01
N PHE A 15 -3.34 5.57 -11.24
CA PHE A 15 -2.19 6.14 -11.94
C PHE A 15 -2.40 7.58 -12.39
N VAL A 16 -3.62 7.93 -12.81
CA VAL A 16 -3.96 9.31 -13.20
C VAL A 16 -4.26 10.22 -12.02
N THR A 17 -4.48 9.67 -10.82
CA THR A 17 -4.70 10.47 -9.61
C THR A 17 -3.48 11.34 -9.33
N ARG A 18 -3.66 12.64 -9.12
CA ARG A 18 -2.55 13.53 -8.79
C ARG A 18 -2.00 13.21 -7.40
N THR A 19 -0.70 12.96 -7.32
CA THR A 19 0.08 12.81 -6.08
C THR A 19 1.52 13.18 -6.40
N ASP A 20 2.22 13.75 -5.43
CA ASP A 20 3.63 14.13 -5.57
C ASP A 20 4.57 12.95 -5.31
N ILE A 21 4.03 11.78 -4.92
CA ILE A 21 4.80 10.59 -4.58
C ILE A 21 4.40 9.42 -5.49
N PRO A 22 5.06 9.26 -6.66
CA PRO A 22 4.78 8.18 -7.62
C PRO A 22 4.78 6.78 -7.00
N LEU A 23 5.70 6.55 -6.05
CA LEU A 23 5.87 5.27 -5.38
C LEU A 23 4.62 4.79 -4.64
N THR A 24 3.76 5.69 -4.14
CA THR A 24 2.49 5.30 -3.53
C THR A 24 1.58 4.57 -4.53
N LYS A 25 1.52 5.05 -5.78
CA LYS A 25 0.76 4.39 -6.85
C LYS A 25 1.33 3.03 -7.20
N GLN A 26 2.66 2.93 -7.19
CA GLN A 26 3.37 1.70 -7.46
C GLN A 26 3.10 0.65 -6.37
N ILE A 27 3.10 1.05 -5.09
CA ILE A 27 2.70 0.17 -3.96
C ILE A 27 1.27 -0.32 -4.13
N LEU A 28 0.31 0.57 -4.43
CA LEU A 28 -1.09 0.18 -4.64
C LEU A 28 -1.23 -0.82 -5.81
N ALA A 29 -0.59 -0.55 -6.95
CA ALA A 29 -0.60 -1.47 -8.08
C ALA A 29 0.09 -2.80 -7.78
N PHE A 30 1.20 -2.77 -7.05
CA PHE A 30 1.90 -3.96 -6.62
C PHE A 30 1.02 -4.85 -5.74
N LEU A 31 0.32 -4.27 -4.76
CA LEU A 31 -0.63 -5.01 -3.91
C LEU A 31 -1.76 -5.62 -4.74
N ILE A 32 -2.33 -4.87 -5.71
CA ILE A 32 -3.35 -5.40 -6.63
C ILE A 32 -2.80 -6.62 -7.39
N ASP A 33 -1.60 -6.51 -7.97
CA ASP A 33 -0.99 -7.60 -8.72
C ASP A 33 -0.71 -8.85 -7.87
N ARG A 34 -0.38 -8.64 -6.59
CA ARG A 34 -0.11 -9.75 -5.68
C ARG A 34 -1.36 -10.38 -5.06
N SER A 35 -2.51 -9.71 -5.15
CA SER A 35 -3.77 -10.17 -4.54
C SER A 35 -4.52 -11.25 -5.34
N GLU A 36 -3.93 -11.79 -6.41
CA GLU A 36 -4.53 -12.84 -7.25
C GLU A 36 -5.95 -12.45 -7.70
N GLU A 37 -6.06 -11.41 -8.52
CA GLU A 37 -7.33 -10.86 -9.02
C GLU A 37 -8.25 -10.30 -7.91
N LEU A 38 -7.66 -9.67 -6.89
CA LEU A 38 -8.37 -9.12 -5.74
C LEU A 38 -9.13 -10.17 -4.91
N THR A 39 -8.61 -11.40 -4.83
CA THR A 39 -9.23 -12.48 -4.05
C THR A 39 -8.49 -12.79 -2.76
N LYS A 40 -7.21 -12.42 -2.68
CA LYS A 40 -6.28 -12.77 -1.61
C LYS A 40 -5.84 -11.56 -0.81
N ASP A 41 -5.85 -11.72 0.51
CA ASP A 41 -5.30 -10.74 1.45
C ASP A 41 -3.77 -10.68 1.30
N VAL A 42 -3.24 -9.50 1.03
CA VAL A 42 -1.79 -9.28 0.89
C VAL A 42 -1.36 -8.03 1.64
N CYS A 43 -0.10 -8.01 2.05
CA CYS A 43 0.49 -6.82 2.65
C CYS A 43 1.97 -6.67 2.29
N LEU A 44 2.44 -5.42 2.30
CA LEU A 44 3.84 -5.06 2.11
C LEU A 44 4.28 -4.24 3.32
N THR A 45 5.37 -4.63 3.96
CA THR A 45 6.01 -3.81 5.00
C THR A 45 7.22 -3.12 4.42
N LEU A 46 7.30 -1.79 4.54
CA LEU A 46 8.52 -1.02 4.30
C LEU A 46 9.15 -0.63 5.62
N VAL A 47 10.47 -0.79 5.74
CA VAL A 47 11.24 -0.45 6.93
C VAL A 47 12.36 0.51 6.54
N ALA A 48 12.57 1.55 7.33
CA ALA A 48 13.61 2.55 7.07
C ALA A 48 14.97 1.88 6.86
N ASP A 49 15.67 2.33 5.82
CA ASP A 49 16.98 1.90 5.37
C ASP A 49 17.08 0.44 4.85
N ARG A 50 16.08 -0.42 5.11
CA ARG A 50 16.09 -1.82 4.66
C ARG A 50 15.92 -1.95 3.15
N GLU A 51 14.97 -1.24 2.57
CA GLU A 51 14.75 -1.17 1.12
C GLU A 51 15.44 0.05 0.47
N GLY A 52 16.28 0.77 1.21
CA GLY A 52 16.89 2.01 0.71
C GLY A 52 15.93 3.21 0.70
N TYR A 53 14.83 3.15 1.44
CA TYR A 53 13.96 4.30 1.72
C TYR A 53 14.23 4.84 3.12
N SER A 54 14.35 6.16 3.23
CA SER A 54 14.42 6.82 4.53
C SER A 54 13.08 6.74 5.27
N GLY A 55 13.11 6.88 6.60
CA GLY A 55 11.87 6.94 7.39
C GLY A 55 10.94 8.09 6.98
N LYS A 56 11.48 9.22 6.51
CA LYS A 56 10.66 10.35 6.01
C LYS A 56 9.93 9.97 4.72
N GLU A 57 10.59 9.27 3.80
CA GLU A 57 9.96 8.77 2.58
C GLU A 57 8.84 7.78 2.93
N ILE A 58 9.10 6.82 3.82
CA ILE A 58 8.10 5.81 4.21
C ILE A 58 6.87 6.48 4.86
N HIS A 59 7.08 7.44 5.75
CA HIS A 59 5.96 8.17 6.36
C HIS A 59 5.17 8.98 5.33
N ALA A 60 5.85 9.65 4.40
CA ALA A 60 5.20 10.41 3.33
C ALA A 60 4.38 9.49 2.40
N LEU A 61 4.84 8.27 2.10
CA LEU A 61 4.09 7.28 1.34
C LEU A 61 2.77 6.92 2.00
N ALA A 62 2.78 6.70 3.32
CA ALA A 62 1.58 6.39 4.09
C ALA A 62 0.54 7.51 4.01
N LEU A 63 0.96 8.77 4.16
CA LEU A 63 0.08 9.94 4.02
C LEU A 63 -0.48 10.09 2.61
N ALA A 64 0.37 9.91 1.59
CA ALA A 64 -0.06 9.98 0.19
C ALA A 64 -1.04 8.85 -0.18
N LEU A 65 -0.96 7.68 0.46
CA LEU A 65 -1.94 6.62 0.27
C LEU A 65 -3.31 7.07 0.76
N ASP A 66 -3.37 7.70 1.94
CA ASP A 66 -4.63 8.22 2.47
C ASP A 66 -5.23 9.30 1.56
N GLU A 67 -4.39 10.17 1.01
CA GLU A 67 -4.81 11.18 0.03
C GLU A 67 -5.40 10.54 -1.24
N ILE A 68 -4.73 9.55 -1.83
CA ILE A 68 -5.27 8.83 -3.01
C ILE A 68 -6.58 8.15 -2.63
N ARG A 69 -6.60 7.40 -1.52
CA ARG A 69 -7.77 6.65 -1.05
C ARG A 69 -8.99 7.54 -0.90
N SER A 70 -8.82 8.71 -0.28
CA SER A 70 -9.89 9.69 -0.09
C SER A 70 -10.30 10.37 -1.39
N ARG A 71 -9.35 10.74 -2.26
CA ARG A 71 -9.63 11.49 -3.49
C ARG A 71 -10.43 10.71 -4.52
N ILE A 72 -10.16 9.42 -4.68
CA ILE A 72 -10.88 8.57 -5.64
C ILE A 72 -11.85 7.60 -4.98
N HIS A 73 -12.08 7.71 -3.66
CA HIS A 73 -12.92 6.78 -2.90
C HIS A 73 -12.53 5.32 -3.17
N LEU A 74 -11.23 5.03 -3.03
CA LEU A 74 -10.62 3.80 -3.55
C LEU A 74 -11.25 2.52 -2.97
N ASN A 75 -11.66 2.55 -1.69
CA ASN A 75 -12.28 1.40 -1.04
C ASN A 75 -13.75 1.24 -1.46
N GLU A 76 -14.47 2.34 -1.66
CA GLU A 76 -15.82 2.34 -2.18
C GLU A 76 -15.86 1.86 -3.64
N LEU A 77 -14.84 2.19 -4.44
CA LEU A 77 -14.67 1.67 -5.79
C LEU A 77 -14.47 0.15 -5.79
N LEU A 78 -13.62 -0.37 -4.90
CA LEU A 78 -13.43 -1.81 -4.73
C LEU A 78 -14.75 -2.51 -4.38
N LEU A 79 -15.49 -1.95 -3.41
CA LEU A 79 -16.81 -2.47 -3.03
C LEU A 79 -17.78 -2.46 -4.22
N ALA A 80 -17.82 -1.39 -5.00
CA ALA A 80 -18.67 -1.28 -6.19
C ALA A 80 -18.27 -2.28 -7.30
N MET A 81 -17.00 -2.69 -7.37
CA MET A 81 -16.53 -3.76 -8.25
C MET A 81 -16.91 -5.17 -7.75
N GLY A 82 -17.53 -5.27 -6.56
CA GLY A 82 -17.85 -6.54 -5.90
C GLY A 82 -16.64 -7.18 -5.21
N CYS A 83 -15.64 -6.37 -4.85
CA CYS A 83 -14.46 -6.80 -4.08
C CYS A 83 -14.67 -6.53 -2.58
N GLU A 84 -14.32 -7.51 -1.75
CA GLU A 84 -14.36 -7.37 -0.29
C GLU A 84 -13.06 -6.80 0.30
N LEU A 85 -11.99 -6.72 -0.51
CA LEU A 85 -10.71 -6.17 -0.08
C LEU A 85 -10.78 -4.65 0.00
N ILE A 86 -10.06 -4.08 0.96
CA ILE A 86 -9.87 -2.64 1.12
C ILE A 86 -8.37 -2.32 1.26
N PHE A 87 -8.01 -1.10 0.87
CA PHE A 87 -6.70 -0.55 1.16
C PHE A 87 -6.67 0.14 2.52
N SER A 88 -5.60 -0.11 3.24
CA SER A 88 -5.27 0.53 4.51
C SER A 88 -3.75 0.52 4.71
N PHE A 89 -3.29 1.28 5.70
CA PHE A 89 -1.90 1.26 6.14
C PHE A 89 -1.86 1.45 7.65
N HIS A 90 -0.84 0.87 8.28
CA HIS A 90 -0.63 0.96 9.72
C HIS A 90 0.85 1.20 10.01
N TYR A 91 1.15 2.03 10.99
CA TYR A 91 2.50 2.07 11.56
C TYR A 91 2.80 0.69 12.14
N GLY A 92 3.98 0.14 11.85
CA GLY A 92 4.37 -1.17 12.31
C GLY A 92 4.73 -2.12 11.19
N ASP A 93 5.15 -3.32 11.58
CA ASP A 93 5.47 -4.41 10.66
C ASP A 93 4.62 -5.64 10.90
N PHE A 94 4.24 -6.28 9.79
CA PHE A 94 3.65 -7.60 9.78
C PHE A 94 4.71 -8.67 9.50
N ASP A 95 4.78 -9.66 10.37
CA ASP A 95 5.66 -10.80 10.25
C ASP A 95 4.89 -12.07 10.66
N PRO A 96 4.48 -12.91 9.68
CA PRO A 96 3.70 -14.10 9.96
C PRO A 96 4.50 -15.18 10.68
N SER A 97 5.83 -15.04 10.81
CA SER A 97 6.68 -16.00 11.53
C SER A 97 6.72 -15.78 13.05
N ARG A 98 6.22 -14.64 13.56
CA ARG A 98 6.20 -14.35 15.00
C ARG A 98 5.18 -15.21 15.73
N SER A 99 5.58 -15.79 16.86
CA SER A 99 4.76 -16.74 17.63
C SER A 99 3.64 -16.09 18.46
N ASP A 100 3.83 -14.85 18.87
CA ASP A 100 3.00 -14.14 19.86
C ASP A 100 2.28 -12.93 19.25
N LYS A 101 3.01 -12.10 18.50
CA LYS A 101 2.50 -10.83 17.95
C LYS A 101 2.93 -10.66 16.50
N ILE A 102 2.15 -11.26 15.60
CA ILE A 102 2.36 -11.19 14.14
C ILE A 102 2.35 -9.77 13.55
N PHE A 103 1.81 -8.80 14.28
CA PHE A 103 1.86 -7.39 13.90
C PHE A 103 2.39 -6.55 15.07
N SER A 104 3.54 -5.89 14.90
CA SER A 104 4.14 -5.05 15.95
C SER A 104 4.10 -3.57 15.57
N THR A 105 3.61 -2.76 16.50
CA THR A 105 3.61 -1.29 16.43
C THR A 105 4.73 -0.69 17.29
N ALA A 106 5.71 -1.50 17.73
CA ALA A 106 6.78 -1.01 18.60
C ALA A 106 7.53 0.18 17.96
N GLY A 107 7.85 1.19 18.76
CA GLY A 107 8.47 2.43 18.29
C GLY A 107 7.53 3.43 17.62
N GLN A 108 6.21 3.20 17.58
CA GLN A 108 5.22 4.12 17.00
C GLN A 108 5.35 5.54 17.55
N PHE A 109 5.73 5.64 18.81
CA PHE A 109 5.91 6.90 19.52
C PHE A 109 7.35 7.04 20.02
N ALA A 110 8.34 6.49 19.30
CA ALA A 110 9.75 6.62 19.65
C ALA A 110 10.11 8.11 19.84
N GLY A 111 10.68 8.45 21.01
CA GLY A 111 11.03 9.82 21.39
C GLY A 111 9.88 10.64 22.00
N ALA A 112 8.67 10.08 22.13
CA ALA A 112 7.62 10.69 22.95
C ALA A 112 7.84 10.36 24.44
N PRO A 113 7.54 11.28 25.37
CA PRO A 113 7.58 10.98 26.79
C PRO A 113 6.66 9.80 27.14
N GLU A 114 7.18 8.74 27.76
CA GLU A 114 6.44 7.48 28.02
C GLU A 114 5.07 7.71 28.68
N HIS A 115 5.01 8.64 29.64
CA HIS A 115 3.78 9.01 30.35
C HIS A 115 2.66 9.59 29.46
N LEU A 116 2.96 9.99 28.22
CA LEU A 116 1.99 10.53 27.27
C LEU A 116 1.45 9.49 26.28
N VAL A 117 2.10 8.33 26.13
CA VAL A 117 1.86 7.48 24.96
C VAL A 117 1.44 6.05 25.26
N SER A 118 1.79 5.43 26.39
CA SER A 118 1.21 4.11 26.74
C SER A 118 1.61 3.54 28.10
N THR A 119 0.84 2.56 28.56
CA THR A 119 1.28 1.54 29.55
C THR A 119 2.11 0.43 28.92
N ASP A 120 2.21 0.38 27.58
CA ASP A 120 3.03 -0.57 26.80
C ASP A 120 4.40 0.05 26.45
N PRO A 121 5.49 -0.39 27.11
CA PRO A 121 6.83 0.17 26.90
C PRO A 121 7.34 0.01 25.46
N GLU A 122 6.86 -0.98 24.71
CA GLU A 122 7.32 -1.23 23.33
C GLU A 122 6.95 -0.07 22.40
N LEU A 123 5.87 0.67 22.67
CA LEU A 123 5.40 1.73 21.79
C LEU A 123 6.31 2.97 21.79
N ALA A 124 6.96 3.25 22.92
CA ALA A 124 7.88 4.38 23.09
C ALA A 124 9.36 3.99 22.88
N GLN A 125 9.63 2.73 22.53
CA GLN A 125 10.97 2.19 22.40
C GLN A 125 11.83 3.02 21.43
N GLU A 126 12.92 3.58 21.95
CA GLU A 126 13.89 4.35 21.18
C GLU A 126 14.70 3.46 20.23
N GLY A 127 15.24 4.07 19.16
CA GLY A 127 16.08 3.39 18.19
C GLY A 127 15.34 2.47 17.21
N MET A 128 14.01 2.36 17.31
CA MET A 128 13.21 1.58 16.38
C MET A 128 13.08 2.28 15.02
N PRO A 129 13.31 1.58 13.90
CA PRO A 129 13.20 2.19 12.58
C PRO A 129 11.74 2.52 12.24
N MET A 130 11.53 3.60 11.48
CA MET A 130 10.22 3.91 10.91
C MET A 130 9.78 2.76 10.00
N ARG A 131 8.54 2.31 10.16
CA ARG A 131 7.98 1.21 9.39
C ARG A 131 6.48 1.37 9.22
N TYR A 132 6.02 1.06 8.02
CA TYR A 132 4.61 1.02 7.70
C TYR A 132 4.30 -0.27 6.96
N THR A 133 3.18 -0.87 7.33
CA THR A 133 2.59 -1.98 6.60
C THR A 133 1.40 -1.48 5.80
N PHE A 134 1.45 -1.70 4.49
CA PHE A 134 0.42 -1.38 3.52
C PHE A 134 -0.37 -2.64 3.22
N TRP A 135 -1.69 -2.55 3.26
CA TRP A 135 -2.59 -3.71 3.19
C TRP A 135 -3.52 -3.60 1.99
N LEU A 136 -3.84 -4.75 1.43
CA LEU A 136 -5.02 -5.00 0.62
C LEU A 136 -5.69 -6.25 1.21
N SER A 137 -6.71 -6.06 2.05
CA SER A 137 -7.30 -7.13 2.87
C SER A 137 -8.78 -6.92 3.13
N ARG A 138 -9.51 -7.98 3.55
CA ARG A 138 -10.96 -7.91 3.88
C ARG A 138 -11.34 -7.01 5.07
N GLY A 139 -10.35 -6.48 5.77
CA GLY A 139 -10.50 -5.48 6.82
C GLY A 139 -9.32 -4.54 6.83
N TYR A 140 -9.22 -3.69 7.86
CA TYR A 140 -8.08 -2.76 8.00
C TYR A 140 -6.75 -3.49 8.18
N TYR A 141 -6.77 -4.72 8.69
CA TYR A 141 -5.60 -5.60 8.73
C TYR A 141 -6.06 -7.05 8.62
N SER A 142 -5.15 -7.96 8.30
CA SER A 142 -5.45 -9.40 8.27
C SER A 142 -4.33 -10.22 8.87
N ARG A 143 -4.68 -11.08 9.84
CA ARG A 143 -3.74 -12.03 10.45
C ARG A 143 -3.29 -13.13 9.49
N GLN A 144 -4.01 -13.29 8.37
CA GLN A 144 -3.80 -14.33 7.37
C GLN A 144 -3.27 -13.74 6.05
N ALA A 145 -2.97 -12.43 6.01
CA ALA A 145 -2.43 -11.81 4.82
C ALA A 145 -1.10 -12.48 4.43
N THR A 146 -0.91 -12.64 3.12
CA THR A 146 0.40 -13.00 2.60
C THR A 146 1.30 -11.78 2.64
N LEU A 147 2.40 -11.86 3.39
CA LEU A 147 3.46 -10.86 3.34
C LEU A 147 4.17 -10.97 1.99
N VAL A 148 4.06 -9.92 1.17
CA VAL A 148 4.78 -9.81 -0.09
C VAL A 148 6.02 -8.96 0.09
N ILE A 149 7.14 -9.48 -0.39
CA ILE A 149 8.44 -8.82 -0.32
C ILE A 149 8.67 -8.09 -1.65
N ALA A 150 9.08 -6.83 -1.56
CA ALA A 150 9.45 -6.02 -2.73
C ALA A 150 10.75 -5.29 -2.45
N THR A 151 11.63 -5.22 -3.45
CA THR A 151 12.76 -4.29 -3.43
C THR A 151 12.34 -2.94 -3.98
N ARG A 152 13.14 -1.90 -3.73
CA ARG A 152 12.96 -0.58 -4.33
C ARG A 152 12.87 -0.64 -5.85
N GLU A 153 13.77 -1.38 -6.49
CA GLU A 153 13.78 -1.55 -7.94
C GLU A 153 12.49 -2.21 -8.43
N THR A 154 11.98 -3.20 -7.69
CA THR A 154 10.74 -3.90 -8.06
C THR A 154 9.54 -2.96 -8.07
N LEU A 155 9.43 -2.08 -7.07
CA LEU A 155 8.35 -1.10 -6.99
C LEU A 155 8.52 -0.01 -8.06
N GLU A 156 9.73 0.53 -8.19
CA GLU A 156 10.03 1.64 -9.10
C GLU A 156 9.96 1.26 -10.58
N GLN A 157 10.11 -0.03 -10.93
CA GLN A 157 9.93 -0.55 -12.29
C GLN A 157 8.48 -0.57 -12.77
N ILE A 158 7.49 -0.40 -11.89
CA ILE A 158 6.08 -0.33 -12.28
C ILE A 158 5.86 0.95 -13.10
N ASP A 159 5.69 0.78 -14.41
CA ASP A 159 5.51 1.87 -15.36
C ASP A 159 4.12 2.52 -15.23
N LEU A 160 4.09 3.66 -14.55
CA LEU A 160 2.87 4.44 -14.35
C LEU A 160 2.28 5.01 -15.65
N LYS A 161 3.04 5.04 -16.75
CA LYS A 161 2.54 5.43 -18.08
C LYS A 161 1.82 4.29 -18.79
N ARG A 162 1.91 3.06 -18.27
CA ARG A 162 1.30 1.86 -18.83
C ARG A 162 0.42 1.16 -17.79
N PRO A 163 -0.78 1.70 -17.47
CA PRO A 163 -1.68 1.17 -16.45
C PRO A 163 -2.27 -0.23 -16.71
N GLY A 164 -1.76 -0.98 -17.70
CA GLY A 164 -2.33 -2.27 -18.10
C GLY A 164 -3.60 -2.14 -18.96
N LEU A 165 -3.88 -0.95 -19.49
CA LEU A 165 -4.84 -0.77 -20.58
C LEU A 165 -4.23 -1.37 -21.86
N TYR A 166 -4.46 -2.67 -22.08
CA TYR A 166 -4.17 -3.35 -23.35
C TYR A 166 -4.98 -2.72 -24.51
N PRO A 167 -4.57 -2.89 -25.79
CA PRO A 167 -4.64 -1.90 -26.88
C PRO A 167 -6.03 -1.55 -27.43
N LEU A 168 -7.12 -1.97 -26.78
CA LEU A 168 -8.50 -1.65 -27.21
C LEU A 168 -8.99 -0.29 -26.73
N GLN A 169 -8.16 0.47 -26.01
CA GLN A 169 -8.49 1.79 -25.47
C GLN A 169 -7.36 2.82 -25.60
N GLU A 170 -6.37 2.59 -26.47
CA GLU A 170 -5.74 3.75 -27.09
C GLU A 170 -6.82 4.33 -28.03
N PRO A 171 -7.43 5.50 -27.76
CA PRO A 171 -7.98 6.25 -28.87
C PRO A 171 -6.78 6.40 -29.81
N ALA A 172 -6.86 5.78 -30.98
CA ALA A 172 -5.96 6.09 -32.08
C ALA A 172 -5.80 7.60 -32.03
N LEU A 173 -4.58 8.06 -31.75
CA LEU A 173 -4.22 9.47 -31.74
C LEU A 173 -4.96 10.07 -32.92
N MET A 174 -6.05 10.80 -32.64
CA MET A 174 -6.74 11.55 -33.66
C MET A 174 -5.66 12.51 -34.11
N LYS A 175 -5.05 12.18 -35.25
CA LYS A 175 -4.30 13.13 -36.04
C LYS A 175 -5.31 14.22 -36.35
N ILE A 176 -5.30 15.26 -35.52
CA ILE A 176 -5.86 16.54 -35.89
C ILE A 176 -4.87 17.06 -36.93
N SER A 177 -5.13 16.68 -38.18
CA SER A 177 -4.58 17.32 -39.37
C SER A 177 -5.11 18.73 -39.49
#